data_AF-A0A453JQB4-F1
#
_entry.id   AF-A0A453JQB4-F1
#
_cell.length_a   1.000
_cell.length_b   1.000
_cell.length_c   1.000
_cell.angle_alpha   90.00
_cell.angle_beta   90.00
_cell.angle_gamma   90.00
#
_symmetry.space_group_name_H-M   'P 1'
#
loop_
_entity.id
_entity.type
_entity.pdbx_description
1 polymer ?
#
loop_
_entity_poly.entity_id
_entity_poly.type
_entity_poly.pdbx_seq_one_letter_code
_entity_poly.pdbx_strand_id
1 'polypeptide(L)'
;ARTAALAARWRGVWRSTPLVLVDTHLVSSARASTPDVIAAVSRVLAAHQEPFRCVHLTWSRMGAYQAQLKRWLRLLAARGVQELVLVNRPWLREVPLPKTLFTISTLTRLYIGVWKFPDAAGLQGASFPHLRELGICSVAMKDGDIDAVVARNPALEILNIQGSMKGVHLRLVSHSLRCVQICSFVMESVSVLNAPRLERLILSECLNPAGGSCIRVKIGNVPKLKVFGFLEPGKYVLEIQDTVIMAGIKTSASMMVTSVNVLSMKVRFGVYDDVKMVPAFLKCFPNVEALHITSEKCDQLAAKFDLSSGKRLVSS
;
A
#
# COMPACT_ATOMS: atom_id res chain seq x y z
N ALA A 1 38.78 9.85 4.24
CA ALA A 1 39.33 10.64 3.13
C ALA A 1 39.39 9.80 1.85
N ARG A 2 38.67 10.23 0.80
CA ARG A 2 39.00 10.11 -0.64
C ARG A 2 37.78 10.58 -1.42
N THR A 3 37.65 11.90 -1.49
CA THR A 3 37.00 12.59 -2.61
C THR A 3 37.71 12.14 -3.88
N ALA A 4 37.10 11.25 -4.65
CA ALA A 4 37.44 11.15 -6.05
C ALA A 4 36.93 12.43 -6.69
N ALA A 5 37.84 13.38 -6.92
CA ALA A 5 37.57 14.52 -7.77
C ALA A 5 37.07 13.96 -9.11
N LEU A 6 35.79 14.17 -9.42
CA LEU A 6 35.27 13.91 -10.77
C LEU A 6 36.21 14.62 -11.74
N ALA A 7 36.85 13.85 -12.63
CA ALA A 7 37.73 14.41 -13.64
C ALA A 7 36.99 15.55 -14.37
N ALA A 8 37.67 16.64 -14.75
CA ALA A 8 37.03 17.87 -15.23
C ALA A 8 35.95 17.65 -16.30
N ARG A 9 36.14 16.63 -17.17
CA ARG A 9 35.18 16.14 -18.17
C ARG A 9 33.84 15.63 -17.61
N TRP A 10 33.83 15.01 -16.44
CA TRP A 10 32.62 14.49 -15.78
C TRP A 10 31.92 15.53 -14.91
N ARG A 11 32.58 16.63 -14.55
CA ARG A 11 31.93 17.74 -13.82
C ARG A 11 30.86 18.43 -14.66
N GLY A 12 31.05 18.52 -15.97
CA GLY A 12 30.03 19.02 -16.91
C GLY A 12 28.84 18.07 -16.98
N VAL A 13 29.09 16.78 -17.23
CA VAL A 13 28.03 15.74 -17.31
C VAL A 13 27.25 15.61 -16.00
N TRP A 14 27.93 15.58 -14.85
CA TRP A 14 27.32 15.58 -13.52
C TRP A 14 26.44 16.81 -13.25
N ARG A 15 26.69 17.93 -13.94
CA ARG A 15 25.91 19.17 -13.87
C ARG A 15 24.91 19.29 -15.02
N SER A 16 24.65 18.25 -15.81
CA SER A 16 23.74 18.34 -16.97
C SER A 16 22.83 17.12 -17.13
N THR A 17 22.98 16.09 -16.29
CA THR A 17 22.13 14.89 -16.29
C THR A 17 21.25 14.84 -15.05
N PRO A 18 19.94 14.51 -15.17
CA PRO A 18 19.07 14.34 -14.01
C PRO A 18 19.62 13.25 -13.07
N LEU A 19 20.03 13.63 -11.86
CA LEU A 19 20.67 12.71 -10.93
C LEU A 19 19.65 11.85 -10.17
N VAL A 20 20.09 10.64 -9.83
CA VAL A 20 19.47 9.76 -8.83
C VAL A 20 20.30 9.85 -7.56
N LEU A 21 19.74 10.42 -6.50
CA LEU A 21 20.40 10.52 -5.20
C LEU A 21 19.86 9.43 -4.28
N VAL A 22 20.71 8.51 -3.83
CA VAL A 22 20.34 7.52 -2.81
C VAL A 22 21.27 7.69 -1.62
N ASP A 23 20.71 8.03 -0.46
CA ASP A 23 21.52 8.34 0.72
C ASP A 23 22.34 7.15 1.24
N THR A 24 21.85 5.92 1.06
CA THR A 24 22.58 4.69 1.38
C THR A 24 23.87 4.54 0.59
N HIS A 25 23.93 5.05 -0.65
CA HIS A 25 25.12 4.97 -1.50
C HIS A 25 26.19 6.00 -1.12
N LEU A 26 25.82 7.01 -0.32
CA LEU A 26 26.78 7.99 0.22
C LEU A 26 27.61 7.42 1.38
N VAL A 27 27.30 6.21 1.80
CA VAL A 27 27.91 5.53 2.95
C VAL A 27 28.71 4.33 2.45
N SER A 28 30.05 4.46 2.46
CA SER A 28 30.95 3.37 2.05
C SER A 28 31.29 2.38 3.18
N SER A 29 30.72 2.52 4.38
CA SER A 29 31.00 1.59 5.49
C SER A 29 29.83 1.45 6.46
N ALA A 30 29.71 0.28 7.08
CA ALA A 30 28.76 -0.01 8.16
C ALA A 30 28.90 0.87 9.42
N ARG A 31 29.82 1.85 9.42
CA ARG A 31 30.14 2.76 10.55
C ARG A 31 29.81 4.23 10.29
N ALA A 32 29.25 4.63 9.15
CA ALA A 32 28.95 6.05 8.93
C ALA A 32 27.89 6.55 9.92
N SER A 33 28.20 7.66 10.59
CA SER A 33 27.30 8.27 11.56
C SER A 33 26.17 9.02 10.84
N THR A 34 25.01 9.17 11.48
CA THR A 34 23.91 9.97 10.91
C THR A 34 24.36 11.39 10.52
N PRO A 35 25.13 12.14 11.33
CA PRO A 35 25.67 13.44 10.93
C PRO A 35 26.44 13.43 9.60
N ASP A 36 27.25 12.41 9.34
CA ASP A 36 28.05 12.32 8.11
C ASP A 36 27.16 12.19 6.87
N VAL A 37 26.09 11.39 6.97
CA VAL A 37 25.09 11.22 5.91
C VAL A 37 24.36 12.53 5.67
N ILE A 38 23.91 13.20 6.74
CA ILE A 38 23.22 14.50 6.62
C ILE A 38 24.12 15.54 5.95
N ALA A 39 25.40 15.60 6.32
CA ALA A 39 26.37 16.51 5.72
C ALA A 39 26.63 16.16 4.25
N ALA A 40 26.74 14.88 3.91
CA ALA A 40 26.92 14.42 2.52
C ALA A 40 25.71 14.77 1.64
N VAL A 41 24.50 14.48 2.09
CA VAL A 41 23.26 14.84 1.38
C VAL A 41 23.17 16.35 1.18
N SER A 42 23.45 17.14 2.22
CA SER A 42 23.45 18.60 2.13
C SER A 42 24.45 19.11 1.09
N ARG A 43 25.66 18.54 1.03
CA ARG A 43 26.67 18.91 0.03
C ARG A 43 26.22 18.55 -1.38
N VAL A 44 25.65 17.36 -1.60
CA VAL A 44 25.18 16.94 -2.93
C VAL A 44 24.06 17.84 -3.43
N LEU A 45 23.06 18.10 -2.59
CA LEU A 45 21.93 18.97 -2.92
C LEU A 45 22.37 20.41 -3.20
N ALA A 46 23.40 20.91 -2.50
CA ALA A 46 23.94 22.24 -2.74
C ALA A 46 24.82 22.33 -4.01
N ALA A 47 25.62 21.30 -4.29
CA ALA A 47 26.63 21.33 -5.34
C ALA A 47 26.10 21.00 -6.75
N HIS A 48 25.07 20.17 -6.86
CA HIS A 48 24.39 19.95 -8.13
C HIS A 48 23.56 21.21 -8.45
N GLN A 49 23.39 21.58 -9.72
CA GLN A 49 22.55 22.74 -10.12
C GLN A 49 21.30 22.31 -10.90
N GLU A 50 21.32 21.13 -11.52
CA GLU A 50 20.22 20.61 -12.32
C GLU A 50 19.10 19.95 -11.49
N PRO A 51 17.94 19.69 -12.13
CA PRO A 51 16.86 18.90 -11.56
C PRO A 51 17.32 17.51 -11.12
N PHE A 52 16.92 17.12 -9.91
CA PHE A 52 17.01 15.71 -9.51
C PHE A 52 15.80 14.99 -10.11
N ARG A 53 16.01 13.90 -10.84
CA ARG A 53 14.89 13.06 -11.27
C ARG A 53 14.33 12.27 -10.09
N CYS A 54 15.22 11.72 -9.26
CA CYS A 54 14.88 10.80 -8.20
C CYS A 54 15.76 11.00 -6.96
N VAL A 55 15.14 11.03 -5.78
CA VAL A 55 15.82 11.21 -4.50
C VAL A 55 15.29 10.21 -3.48
N HIS A 56 16.17 9.40 -2.90
CA HIS A 56 15.87 8.41 -1.88
C HIS A 56 16.62 8.78 -0.59
N LEU A 57 15.85 9.11 0.44
CA LEU A 57 16.33 9.45 1.78
C LEU A 57 15.76 8.42 2.75
N THR A 58 16.56 7.41 3.11
CA THR A 58 16.10 6.19 3.79
C THR A 58 16.89 5.81 5.04
N TRP A 59 18.09 6.36 5.24
CA TRP A 59 19.05 5.89 6.24
C TRP A 59 19.17 6.80 7.47
N SER A 60 18.62 8.01 7.44
CA SER A 60 18.91 9.04 8.43
C SER A 60 17.83 9.19 9.51
N ARG A 61 18.26 9.48 10.76
CA ARG A 61 17.36 9.88 11.86
C ARG A 61 16.82 11.29 11.63
N MET A 62 16.00 11.45 10.60
CA MET A 62 15.51 12.74 10.13
C MET A 62 14.72 13.52 11.18
N GLY A 63 14.15 12.83 12.18
CA GLY A 63 13.52 13.47 13.34
C GLY A 63 14.42 14.47 14.06
N ALA A 64 15.73 14.23 14.15
CA ALA A 64 16.68 15.15 14.77
C ALA A 64 17.13 16.30 13.85
N TYR A 65 16.83 16.23 12.55
CA TYR A 65 17.33 17.15 11.51
C TYR A 65 16.18 17.79 10.71
N GLN A 66 15.06 18.09 11.38
CA GLN A 66 13.85 18.64 10.76
C GLN A 66 14.10 19.95 9.99
N ALA A 67 14.97 20.83 10.50
CA ALA A 67 15.30 22.08 9.82
C ALA A 67 16.04 21.83 8.50
N GLN A 68 17.00 20.91 8.50
CA GLN A 68 17.76 20.49 7.33
C GLN A 68 16.84 19.79 6.31
N LEU A 69 15.98 18.88 6.77
CA LEU A 69 15.01 18.22 5.91
C LEU A 69 14.07 19.22 5.23
N LYS A 70 13.53 20.20 5.98
CA LYS A 70 12.72 21.27 5.39
C LYS A 70 13.49 22.05 4.33
N ARG A 71 14.78 22.34 4.55
CA ARG A 71 15.63 23.00 3.55
C ARG A 71 15.81 22.13 2.30
N TRP A 72 16.05 20.84 2.47
CA TRP A 72 16.18 19.90 1.35
C TRP A 72 14.90 19.81 0.54
N LEU A 73 13.73 19.65 1.19
CA LEU A 73 12.44 19.60 0.50
C LEU A 73 12.16 20.87 -0.31
N ARG A 74 12.51 22.06 0.21
CA ARG A 74 12.40 23.32 -0.56
C ARG A 74 13.32 23.34 -1.79
N LEU A 75 14.55 22.86 -1.64
CA LEU A 75 15.49 22.76 -2.76
C LEU A 75 14.98 21.79 -3.82
N LEU A 76 14.43 20.65 -3.41
CA LEU A 76 13.86 19.65 -4.30
C LEU A 76 12.59 20.17 -5.01
N ALA A 77 11.75 20.93 -4.31
CA ALA A 77 10.62 21.63 -4.90
C ALA A 77 11.07 22.61 -5.99
N ALA A 78 12.04 23.48 -5.67
CA ALA A 78 12.56 24.47 -6.61
C ALA A 78 13.24 23.84 -7.85
N ARG A 79 13.71 22.60 -7.72
CA ARG A 79 14.39 21.85 -8.77
C ARG A 79 13.51 20.83 -9.48
N GLY A 80 12.21 20.82 -9.18
CA GLY A 80 11.25 19.98 -9.90
C GLY A 80 11.48 18.48 -9.78
N VAL A 81 11.80 17.97 -8.58
CA VAL A 81 11.98 16.52 -8.39
C VAL A 81 10.70 15.75 -8.76
N GLN A 82 10.86 14.63 -9.45
CA GLN A 82 9.74 13.80 -9.93
C GLN A 82 9.47 12.59 -9.04
N GLU A 83 10.52 12.05 -8.41
CA GLU A 83 10.41 10.87 -7.56
C GLU A 83 11.09 11.11 -6.21
N LEU A 84 10.38 10.84 -5.13
CA LEU A 84 10.90 10.97 -3.78
C LEU A 84 10.55 9.76 -2.93
N VAL A 85 11.56 9.16 -2.31
CA VAL A 85 11.41 8.17 -1.25
C VAL A 85 11.91 8.80 0.05
N LEU A 86 11.06 8.87 1.07
CA LEU A 86 11.35 9.50 2.34
C LEU A 86 10.98 8.56 3.49
N VAL A 87 11.97 7.84 4.02
CA VAL A 87 11.81 6.90 5.14
C VAL A 87 12.59 7.39 6.35
N ASN A 88 11.91 7.53 7.48
CA ASN A 88 12.50 7.98 8.74
C ASN A 88 12.99 6.82 9.61
N ARG A 89 13.90 7.12 10.54
CA ARG A 89 14.43 6.18 11.54
C ARG A 89 14.57 6.89 12.91
N PRO A 90 14.51 6.16 14.04
CA PRO A 90 14.03 4.78 14.18
C PRO A 90 12.50 4.69 14.07
N TRP A 91 11.98 3.46 13.99
CA TRP A 91 10.57 3.14 13.78
C TRP A 91 9.60 3.67 14.85
N LEU A 92 10.11 3.92 16.07
CA LEU A 92 9.30 4.15 17.27
C LEU A 92 8.93 5.63 17.53
N ARG A 93 9.18 6.55 16.60
CA ARG A 93 8.87 7.98 16.82
C ARG A 93 7.81 8.47 15.84
N GLU A 94 6.72 9.01 16.41
CA GLU A 94 5.63 9.76 15.78
C GLU A 94 6.11 11.12 15.22
N VAL A 95 7.16 11.11 14.40
CA VAL A 95 7.73 12.33 13.83
C VAL A 95 6.77 12.83 12.74
N PRO A 96 6.24 14.06 12.83
CA PRO A 96 5.32 14.58 11.83
C PRO A 96 6.00 14.69 10.47
N LEU A 97 5.30 14.24 9.43
CA LEU A 97 5.72 14.46 8.04
C LEU A 97 5.79 15.97 7.77
N PRO A 98 6.92 16.51 7.27
CA PRO A 98 7.03 17.95 7.05
C PRO A 98 6.05 18.43 5.98
N LYS A 99 5.20 19.42 6.32
CA LYS A 99 4.25 20.03 5.36
C LYS A 99 4.92 20.61 4.10
N THR A 100 6.20 20.97 4.21
CA THR A 100 7.05 21.38 3.07
C THR A 100 7.08 20.33 1.95
N LEU A 101 6.83 19.06 2.24
CA LEU A 101 6.74 18.02 1.22
C LEU A 101 5.69 18.35 0.15
N PHE A 102 4.55 18.90 0.56
CA PHE A 102 3.43 19.23 -0.33
C PHE A 102 3.70 20.42 -1.25
N THR A 103 4.83 21.12 -1.09
CA THR A 103 5.24 22.18 -2.03
C THR A 103 5.90 21.62 -3.29
N ILE A 104 6.18 20.32 -3.34
CA ILE A 104 6.81 19.66 -4.50
C ILE A 104 5.71 19.21 -5.48
N SER A 105 5.18 20.15 -6.28
CA SER A 105 4.08 19.89 -7.21
C SER A 105 4.44 18.97 -8.39
N THR A 106 5.73 18.84 -8.69
CA THR A 106 6.28 18.04 -9.80
C THR A 106 6.34 16.53 -9.52
N LEU A 107 6.01 16.10 -8.29
CA LEU A 107 6.08 14.69 -7.93
C LEU A 107 5.11 13.85 -8.77
N THR A 108 5.65 12.79 -9.34
CA THR A 108 4.92 11.72 -10.03
C THR A 108 4.93 10.41 -9.23
N ARG A 109 5.97 10.18 -8.42
CA ARG A 109 6.06 9.06 -7.49
C ARG A 109 6.50 9.52 -6.10
N LEU A 110 5.79 9.09 -5.08
CA LEU A 110 6.09 9.41 -3.68
C LEU A 110 5.98 8.15 -2.84
N TYR A 111 7.06 7.83 -2.13
CA TYR A 111 7.07 6.78 -1.12
C TYR A 111 7.44 7.38 0.22
N ILE A 112 6.59 7.20 1.22
CA ILE A 112 6.84 7.66 2.58
C ILE A 112 6.80 6.50 3.55
N GLY A 113 7.67 6.52 4.56
CA GLY A 113 7.52 5.57 5.64
C GLY A 113 8.07 6.03 6.98
N VAL A 114 7.48 5.51 8.05
CA VAL A 114 7.92 5.79 9.43
C VAL A 114 7.73 7.26 9.83
N TRP A 115 6.65 7.86 9.35
CA TRP A 115 6.25 9.23 9.70
C TRP A 115 4.89 9.20 10.39
N LYS A 116 4.55 10.26 11.11
CA LYS A 116 3.16 10.57 11.45
C LYS A 116 2.56 11.33 10.28
N PHE A 117 1.52 10.75 9.65
CA PHE A 117 0.86 11.41 8.53
C PHE A 117 0.12 12.65 9.02
N PRO A 118 0.01 13.71 8.21
CA PRO A 118 -0.90 14.81 8.53
C PRO A 118 -2.33 14.28 8.49
N ASP A 119 -3.14 14.61 9.50
CA ASP A 119 -4.55 14.26 9.46
C ASP A 119 -5.30 15.06 8.37
N ALA A 120 -6.54 14.67 8.08
CA ALA A 120 -7.38 15.33 7.07
C ALA A 120 -7.43 16.87 7.20
N ALA A 121 -7.41 17.41 8.44
CA ALA A 121 -7.32 18.84 8.70
C ALA A 121 -5.92 19.41 8.39
N GLY A 122 -4.86 18.68 8.72
CA GLY A 122 -3.49 18.99 8.35
C GLY A 122 -3.20 19.00 6.85
N LEU A 123 -4.04 18.34 6.04
CA LEU A 123 -3.98 18.28 4.58
C LEU A 123 -4.73 19.41 3.86
N GLN A 124 -5.30 20.39 4.56
CA GLN A 124 -5.99 21.54 3.95
C GLN A 124 -5.07 22.26 2.95
N GLY A 125 -5.38 22.16 1.65
CA GLY A 125 -4.61 22.73 0.53
C GLY A 125 -3.42 21.91 0.04
N ALA A 126 -3.08 20.80 0.72
CA ALA A 126 -1.99 19.92 0.34
C ALA A 126 -2.42 18.94 -0.76
N SER A 127 -1.79 19.02 -1.94
CA SER A 127 -2.04 18.09 -3.05
C SER A 127 -0.79 17.92 -3.91
N PHE A 128 -0.71 16.81 -4.62
CA PHE A 128 0.30 16.53 -5.62
C PHE A 128 -0.39 16.34 -6.97
N PRO A 129 -0.52 17.41 -7.79
CA PRO A 129 -1.38 17.41 -8.97
C PRO A 129 -0.95 16.40 -10.05
N HIS A 130 0.32 16.01 -10.07
CA HIS A 130 0.89 15.08 -11.05
C HIS A 130 1.24 13.70 -10.46
N LEU A 131 0.86 13.43 -9.21
CA LEU A 131 1.23 12.18 -8.55
C LEU A 131 0.45 11.02 -9.13
N ARG A 132 1.19 10.03 -9.64
CA ARG A 132 0.64 8.80 -10.22
C ARG A 132 0.81 7.60 -9.31
N GLU A 133 1.78 7.62 -8.41
CA GLU A 133 2.08 6.50 -7.54
C GLU A 133 2.41 6.96 -6.12
N LEU A 134 1.70 6.39 -5.15
CA LEU A 134 1.86 6.67 -3.74
C LEU A 134 2.08 5.38 -2.97
N GLY A 135 3.23 5.27 -2.32
CA GLY A 135 3.53 4.23 -1.35
C GLY A 135 3.58 4.78 0.08
N ILE A 136 2.88 4.12 1.00
CA ILE A 136 2.83 4.48 2.41
C ILE A 136 3.23 3.27 3.23
N CYS A 137 4.27 3.39 4.04
CA CYS A 137 4.78 2.29 4.87
C CYS A 137 4.92 2.68 6.34
N SER A 138 4.21 1.99 7.24
CA SER A 138 4.32 2.22 8.70
C SER A 138 4.16 3.69 9.10
N VAL A 139 3.09 4.33 8.64
CA VAL A 139 2.79 5.74 8.95
C VAL A 139 1.59 5.79 9.90
N ALA A 140 1.65 6.54 10.99
CA ALA A 140 0.48 6.69 11.87
C ALA A 140 -0.60 7.53 11.18
N MET A 141 -1.84 7.04 11.14
CA MET A 141 -2.98 7.62 10.42
C MET A 141 -4.27 7.52 11.23
N LYS A 142 -5.22 8.41 10.94
CA LYS A 142 -6.61 8.36 11.42
C LYS A 142 -7.54 7.93 10.31
N ASP A 143 -8.76 7.57 10.67
CA ASP A 143 -9.85 7.32 9.73
C ASP A 143 -10.05 8.51 8.79
N GLY A 144 -10.17 8.23 7.50
CA GLY A 144 -10.35 9.24 6.45
C GLY A 144 -9.07 9.92 5.95
N ASP A 145 -7.90 9.70 6.56
CA ASP A 145 -6.65 10.33 6.10
C ASP A 145 -6.26 9.85 4.70
N ILE A 146 -6.34 8.55 4.43
CA ILE A 146 -6.08 8.00 3.09
C ILE A 146 -7.14 8.47 2.09
N ASP A 147 -8.41 8.46 2.48
CA ASP A 147 -9.52 8.90 1.64
C ASP A 147 -9.31 10.34 1.17
N ALA A 148 -8.88 11.22 2.09
CA ALA A 148 -8.56 12.61 1.80
C ALA A 148 -7.38 12.74 0.83
N VAL A 149 -6.34 11.92 0.98
CA VAL A 149 -5.20 11.92 0.06
C VAL A 149 -5.61 11.46 -1.33
N VAL A 150 -6.34 10.35 -1.43
CA VAL A 150 -6.80 9.82 -2.72
C VAL A 150 -7.70 10.84 -3.42
N ALA A 151 -8.62 11.48 -2.69
CA ALA A 151 -9.52 12.49 -3.25
C ALA A 151 -8.79 13.76 -3.74
N ARG A 152 -7.67 14.13 -3.12
CA ARG A 152 -6.90 15.33 -3.47
C ARG A 152 -5.90 15.13 -4.61
N ASN A 153 -5.64 13.89 -5.03
CA ASN A 153 -4.64 13.57 -6.06
C ASN A 153 -5.32 12.94 -7.29
N PRO A 154 -5.86 13.76 -8.22
CA PRO A 154 -6.71 13.28 -9.32
C PRO A 154 -5.95 12.49 -10.41
N ALA A 155 -4.62 12.49 -10.37
CA ALA A 155 -3.78 11.72 -11.29
C ALA A 155 -3.29 10.39 -10.71
N LEU A 156 -3.68 10.05 -9.47
CA LEU A 156 -3.15 8.88 -8.75
C LEU A 156 -3.64 7.58 -9.39
N GLU A 157 -2.71 6.79 -9.92
CA GLU A 157 -2.99 5.50 -10.58
C GLU A 157 -2.69 4.31 -9.66
N ILE A 158 -1.66 4.41 -8.81
CA ILE A 158 -1.17 3.31 -7.97
C ILE A 158 -1.13 3.75 -6.51
N LEU A 159 -1.79 2.99 -5.63
CA LEU A 159 -1.75 3.17 -4.18
C LEU A 159 -1.23 1.88 -3.54
N ASN A 160 -0.11 1.99 -2.82
CA ASN A 160 0.45 0.89 -2.04
C ASN A 160 0.49 1.28 -0.55
N ILE A 161 -0.09 0.45 0.31
CA ILE A 161 -0.13 0.65 1.76
C ILE A 161 0.47 -0.59 2.42
N GLN A 162 1.49 -0.39 3.26
CA GLN A 162 2.22 -1.48 3.90
C GLN A 162 2.49 -1.24 5.39
N GLY A 163 2.40 -2.31 6.17
CA GLY A 163 2.94 -2.39 7.52
C GLY A 163 1.90 -2.17 8.62
N SER A 164 2.31 -2.48 9.86
CA SER A 164 1.45 -2.55 11.04
C SER A 164 0.98 -1.16 11.50
N MET A 165 0.08 -0.59 10.72
CA MET A 165 -0.60 0.67 10.95
C MET A 165 -2.02 0.35 11.43
N LYS A 166 -2.56 1.19 12.31
CA LYS A 166 -3.98 1.14 12.69
C LYS A 166 -4.73 2.16 11.84
N GLY A 167 -5.60 1.70 10.94
CA GLY A 167 -6.59 2.53 10.26
C GLY A 167 -7.89 1.75 10.23
N VAL A 168 -8.96 2.27 10.83
CA VAL A 168 -10.14 1.45 11.13
C VAL A 168 -10.98 1.28 9.87
N HIS A 169 -11.15 2.34 9.08
CA HIS A 169 -11.97 2.34 7.86
C HIS A 169 -11.24 2.98 6.68
N LEU A 170 -11.26 2.30 5.53
CA LEU A 170 -10.74 2.81 4.26
C LEU A 170 -11.86 2.94 3.23
N ARG A 171 -12.11 4.15 2.71
CA ARG A 171 -13.18 4.42 1.74
C ARG A 171 -12.61 5.07 0.48
N LEU A 172 -12.44 4.26 -0.56
CA LEU A 172 -11.82 4.67 -1.81
C LEU A 172 -12.88 5.15 -2.82
N VAL A 173 -12.73 6.41 -3.22
CA VAL A 173 -13.43 7.04 -4.34
C VAL A 173 -12.39 7.71 -5.22
N SER A 174 -12.20 7.22 -6.45
CA SER A 174 -11.19 7.76 -7.36
C SER A 174 -11.50 7.44 -8.81
N HIS A 175 -11.36 8.42 -9.70
CA HIS A 175 -11.55 8.24 -11.14
C HIS A 175 -10.26 7.89 -11.89
N SER A 176 -9.12 7.85 -11.20
CA SER A 176 -7.80 7.61 -11.78
C SER A 176 -7.14 6.31 -11.30
N LEU A 177 -7.49 5.81 -10.12
CA LEU A 177 -6.86 4.61 -9.54
C LEU A 177 -7.03 3.40 -10.45
N ARG A 178 -5.92 2.69 -10.67
CA ARG A 178 -5.80 1.46 -11.47
C ARG A 178 -5.31 0.29 -10.65
N CYS A 179 -4.49 0.54 -9.63
CA CYS A 179 -3.95 -0.49 -8.76
C CYS A 179 -4.01 -0.04 -7.30
N VAL A 180 -4.57 -0.88 -6.43
CA VAL A 180 -4.55 -0.71 -4.98
C VAL A 180 -3.97 -1.97 -4.37
N GLN A 181 -2.91 -1.82 -3.57
CA GLN A 181 -2.27 -2.89 -2.83
C GLN A 181 -2.22 -2.53 -1.35
N ILE A 182 -2.72 -3.42 -0.51
CA ILE A 182 -2.72 -3.26 0.95
C ILE A 182 -2.12 -4.51 1.56
N CYS A 183 -1.03 -4.35 2.29
CA CYS A 183 -0.25 -5.45 2.84
C CYS A 183 0.07 -5.23 4.33
N SER A 184 -0.13 -6.26 5.15
CA SER A 184 0.23 -6.26 6.58
C SER A 184 -0.39 -5.10 7.38
N PHE A 185 -1.64 -4.71 7.08
CA PHE A 185 -2.32 -3.51 7.62
C PHE A 185 -3.45 -3.86 8.60
N VAL A 186 -3.63 -3.11 9.69
CA VAL A 186 -4.72 -3.34 10.66
C VAL A 186 -5.93 -2.46 10.32
N MET A 187 -7.05 -3.08 9.92
CA MET A 187 -8.30 -2.40 9.56
C MET A 187 -9.55 -3.20 9.91
N GLU A 188 -10.69 -2.52 10.08
CA GLU A 188 -12.02 -3.15 10.19
C GLU A 188 -12.67 -3.29 8.82
N SER A 189 -12.47 -2.32 7.92
CA SER A 189 -13.06 -2.40 6.58
C SER A 189 -12.29 -1.64 5.49
N VAL A 190 -12.43 -2.15 4.26
CA VAL A 190 -12.04 -1.49 3.02
C VAL A 190 -13.24 -1.46 2.07
N SER A 191 -13.60 -0.26 1.62
CA SER A 191 -14.73 -0.02 0.72
C SER A 191 -14.26 0.70 -0.53
N VAL A 192 -14.33 0.05 -1.69
CA VAL A 192 -14.12 0.69 -2.99
C VAL A 192 -15.47 1.08 -3.56
N LEU A 193 -15.91 2.31 -3.31
CA LEU A 193 -17.28 2.73 -3.65
C LEU A 193 -17.44 3.07 -5.12
N ASN A 194 -16.50 3.83 -5.67
CA ASN A 194 -16.51 4.23 -7.07
C ASN A 194 -15.08 4.39 -7.58
N ALA A 195 -14.62 3.40 -8.34
CA ALA A 195 -13.30 3.42 -8.97
C ALA A 195 -13.37 2.82 -10.39
N PRO A 196 -13.89 3.58 -11.38
CA PRO A 196 -14.20 3.04 -12.71
C PRO A 196 -12.98 2.62 -13.54
N ARG A 197 -11.77 3.00 -13.12
CA ARG A 197 -10.50 2.61 -13.76
C ARG A 197 -9.73 1.55 -12.99
N LEU A 198 -10.23 1.10 -11.84
CA LEU A 198 -9.51 0.15 -11.00
C LEU A 198 -9.39 -1.19 -11.73
N GLU A 199 -8.16 -1.63 -11.97
CA GLU A 199 -7.83 -2.88 -12.65
C GLU A 199 -7.40 -3.96 -11.65
N ARG A 200 -6.81 -3.57 -10.52
CA ARG A 200 -6.24 -4.49 -9.53
C ARG A 200 -6.53 -4.03 -8.10
N LEU A 201 -7.07 -4.93 -7.29
CA LEU A 201 -7.22 -4.77 -5.85
C LEU A 201 -6.57 -5.95 -5.14
N ILE A 202 -5.51 -5.68 -4.40
CA ILE A 202 -4.71 -6.70 -3.70
C ILE A 202 -4.72 -6.42 -2.20
N LEU A 203 -5.21 -7.38 -1.42
CA LEU A 203 -5.24 -7.41 0.05
C LEU A 203 -4.41 -8.60 0.51
N SER A 204 -3.41 -8.39 1.37
CA SER A 204 -2.60 -9.46 1.94
C SER A 204 -2.29 -9.18 3.40
N GLU A 205 -2.30 -10.21 4.24
CA GLU A 205 -1.84 -10.14 5.64
C GLU A 205 -2.53 -9.04 6.47
N CYS A 206 -3.73 -8.61 6.10
CA CYS A 206 -4.47 -7.60 6.86
C CYS A 206 -4.98 -8.20 8.18
N LEU A 207 -5.24 -7.38 9.20
CA LEU A 207 -5.73 -7.86 10.51
C LEU A 207 -6.87 -6.99 11.01
N ASN A 208 -7.85 -7.59 11.67
CA ASN A 208 -8.89 -6.83 12.36
C ASN A 208 -8.38 -6.41 13.75
N PRO A 209 -8.55 -5.13 14.17
CA PRO A 209 -8.06 -4.65 15.46
C PRO A 209 -8.70 -5.36 16.67
N ALA A 210 -9.94 -5.84 16.56
CA ALA A 210 -10.64 -6.52 17.64
C ALA A 210 -10.14 -7.96 17.90
N GLY A 211 -9.31 -8.51 17.01
CA GLY A 211 -8.85 -9.90 17.08
C GLY A 211 -9.98 -10.89 16.79
N GLY A 212 -9.75 -11.87 15.89
CA GLY A 212 -10.75 -12.90 15.55
C GLY A 212 -11.99 -12.42 14.78
N SER A 213 -12.22 -11.11 14.66
CA SER A 213 -13.28 -10.54 13.83
C SER A 213 -12.89 -10.49 12.35
N CYS A 214 -13.86 -10.63 11.47
CA CYS A 214 -13.65 -10.48 10.03
C CYS A 214 -13.48 -9.02 9.62
N ILE A 215 -12.76 -8.78 8.54
CA ILE A 215 -12.57 -7.50 7.89
C ILE A 215 -13.61 -7.38 6.77
N ARG A 216 -14.37 -6.29 6.71
CA ARG A 216 -15.35 -6.08 5.64
C ARG A 216 -14.67 -5.57 4.38
N VAL A 217 -14.90 -6.23 3.25
CA VAL A 217 -14.40 -5.83 1.93
C VAL A 217 -15.60 -5.51 1.04
N LYS A 218 -15.85 -4.22 0.81
CA LYS A 218 -16.98 -3.75 0.01
C LYS A 218 -16.54 -3.33 -1.39
N ILE A 219 -17.19 -3.91 -2.39
CA ILE A 219 -16.99 -3.65 -3.81
C ILE A 219 -18.24 -2.95 -4.36
N GLY A 220 -18.08 -1.67 -4.71
CA GLY A 220 -19.09 -0.86 -5.39
C GLY A 220 -18.87 -0.85 -6.90
N ASN A 221 -18.82 0.35 -7.50
CA ASN A 221 -18.67 0.52 -8.95
C ASN A 221 -17.21 0.40 -9.41
N VAL A 222 -16.82 -0.79 -9.88
CA VAL A 222 -15.46 -1.12 -10.36
C VAL A 222 -15.47 -1.93 -11.69
N PRO A 223 -16.09 -1.42 -12.77
CA PRO A 223 -16.32 -2.15 -14.03
C PRO A 223 -15.07 -2.66 -14.75
N LYS A 224 -13.87 -2.21 -14.37
CA LYS A 224 -12.60 -2.62 -14.97
C LYS A 224 -11.75 -3.52 -14.08
N LEU A 225 -12.26 -3.96 -12.92
CA LEU A 225 -11.49 -4.75 -11.97
C LEU A 225 -11.21 -6.13 -12.57
N LYS A 226 -9.95 -6.40 -12.92
CA LYS A 226 -9.49 -7.65 -13.55
C LYS A 226 -8.86 -8.61 -12.55
N VAL A 227 -8.08 -8.07 -11.62
CA VAL A 227 -7.34 -8.85 -10.62
C VAL A 227 -7.86 -8.53 -9.23
N PHE A 228 -8.31 -9.56 -8.51
CA PHE A 228 -8.77 -9.40 -7.13
C PHE A 228 -8.23 -10.53 -6.25
N GLY A 229 -7.71 -10.18 -5.08
CA GLY A 229 -7.23 -11.14 -4.09
C GLY A 229 -6.40 -10.46 -3.01
N PHE A 230 -5.79 -11.15 -2.07
CA PHE A 230 -6.14 -12.50 -1.66
C PHE A 230 -7.43 -12.45 -0.84
N LEU A 231 -8.47 -13.14 -1.28
CA LEU A 231 -9.65 -13.36 -0.44
C LEU A 231 -9.37 -14.52 0.53
N GLU A 232 -9.91 -14.41 1.75
CA GLU A 232 -9.68 -15.30 2.88
C GLU A 232 -11.08 -15.49 3.52
N PRO A 233 -11.83 -16.56 3.21
CA PRO A 233 -13.24 -16.67 3.59
C PRO A 233 -13.54 -16.58 5.09
N GLY A 234 -12.63 -17.03 5.95
CA GLY A 234 -12.75 -16.91 7.41
C GLY A 234 -12.27 -15.59 8.00
N LYS A 235 -11.83 -14.65 7.15
CA LYS A 235 -11.19 -13.40 7.56
C LYS A 235 -11.77 -12.18 6.86
N TYR A 236 -12.24 -12.31 5.63
CA TYR A 236 -12.90 -11.23 4.89
C TYR A 236 -14.38 -11.53 4.71
N VAL A 237 -15.23 -10.56 5.06
CA VAL A 237 -16.64 -10.53 4.68
C VAL A 237 -16.75 -9.71 3.40
N LEU A 238 -17.03 -10.38 2.28
CA LEU A 238 -17.22 -9.73 0.99
C LEU A 238 -18.62 -9.14 0.88
N GLU A 239 -18.71 -7.88 0.48
CA GLU A 239 -19.94 -7.17 0.19
C GLU A 239 -19.88 -6.60 -1.23
N ILE A 240 -20.88 -6.88 -2.06
CA ILE A 240 -20.97 -6.40 -3.44
C ILE A 240 -22.28 -5.65 -3.61
N GLN A 241 -22.23 -4.39 -4.05
CA GLN A 241 -23.43 -3.56 -4.27
C GLN A 241 -24.41 -3.62 -3.08
N ASP A 242 -23.88 -3.39 -1.87
CA ASP A 242 -24.61 -3.43 -0.59
C ASP A 242 -25.14 -4.80 -0.14
N THR A 243 -24.81 -5.88 -0.86
CA THR A 243 -25.18 -7.26 -0.48
C THR A 243 -23.99 -7.98 0.13
N VAL A 244 -24.14 -8.46 1.37
CA VAL A 244 -23.15 -9.34 2.02
C VAL A 244 -23.23 -10.75 1.43
N ILE A 245 -22.09 -11.26 0.97
CA ILE A 245 -21.98 -12.60 0.40
C ILE A 245 -21.89 -13.63 1.52
N MET A 246 -22.79 -14.62 1.49
CA MET A 246 -22.88 -15.70 2.48
C MET A 246 -22.99 -17.06 1.78
N ALA A 247 -22.61 -18.13 2.47
CA ALA A 247 -22.75 -19.49 1.96
C ALA A 247 -24.23 -19.81 1.67
N GLY A 248 -24.51 -20.35 0.48
CA GLY A 248 -25.87 -20.73 0.08
C GLY A 248 -26.76 -19.57 -0.42
N ILE A 249 -26.26 -18.33 -0.48
CA ILE A 249 -27.01 -17.20 -1.03
C ILE A 249 -27.39 -17.46 -2.50
N LYS A 250 -28.63 -17.13 -2.88
CA LYS A 250 -29.05 -17.12 -4.29
C LYS A 250 -28.40 -15.93 -4.98
N THR A 251 -27.63 -16.19 -6.02
CA THR A 251 -26.93 -15.13 -6.77
C THR A 251 -27.86 -14.42 -7.74
N SER A 252 -27.85 -13.08 -7.70
CA SER A 252 -28.45 -12.21 -8.71
C SER A 252 -27.37 -11.55 -9.57
N ALA A 253 -27.76 -10.99 -10.72
CA ALA A 253 -26.83 -10.28 -11.60
C ALA A 253 -26.13 -9.09 -10.92
N SER A 254 -26.80 -8.43 -9.96
CA SER A 254 -26.22 -7.30 -9.20
C SER A 254 -25.09 -7.71 -8.25
N MET A 255 -24.97 -9.00 -7.90
CA MET A 255 -23.91 -9.54 -7.04
C MET A 255 -22.68 -10.00 -7.84
N MET A 256 -22.72 -9.89 -9.17
CA MET A 256 -21.64 -10.39 -10.03
C MET A 256 -20.70 -9.27 -10.45
N VAL A 257 -19.40 -9.50 -10.25
CA VAL A 257 -18.32 -8.66 -10.79
C VAL A 257 -17.71 -9.41 -11.97
N THR A 258 -18.33 -9.25 -13.13
CA THR A 258 -18.00 -9.97 -14.37
C THR A 258 -16.66 -9.55 -15.00
N SER A 259 -16.05 -8.46 -14.53
CA SER A 259 -14.78 -7.96 -15.05
C SER A 259 -13.56 -8.73 -14.51
N VAL A 260 -13.70 -9.44 -13.40
CA VAL A 260 -12.59 -10.15 -12.73
C VAL A 260 -12.28 -11.42 -13.49
N ASN A 261 -11.05 -11.55 -13.99
CA ASN A 261 -10.55 -12.74 -14.66
C ASN A 261 -9.43 -13.45 -13.91
N VAL A 262 -8.74 -12.76 -12.98
CA VAL A 262 -7.77 -13.37 -12.07
C VAL A 262 -8.25 -13.21 -10.64
N LEU A 263 -8.51 -14.33 -9.98
CA LEU A 263 -8.88 -14.36 -8.56
C LEU A 263 -7.84 -15.12 -7.76
N SER A 264 -7.38 -14.51 -6.67
CA SER A 264 -6.50 -15.17 -5.71
C SER A 264 -7.19 -15.34 -4.36
N MET A 265 -7.07 -16.55 -3.79
CA MET A 265 -7.69 -16.92 -2.52
C MET A 265 -6.68 -17.65 -1.62
N LYS A 266 -6.77 -17.40 -0.32
CA LYS A 266 -6.11 -18.17 0.73
C LYS A 266 -7.22 -18.90 1.50
N VAL A 267 -7.13 -20.22 1.58
CA VAL A 267 -8.21 -21.06 2.13
C VAL A 267 -7.64 -21.98 3.21
N ARG A 268 -8.30 -22.01 4.37
CA ARG A 268 -8.06 -22.97 5.44
C ARG A 268 -8.94 -24.20 5.21
N PHE A 269 -8.44 -25.17 4.45
CA PHE A 269 -9.22 -26.37 4.08
C PHE A 269 -9.65 -27.23 5.28
N GLY A 270 -8.97 -27.10 6.43
CA GLY A 270 -9.38 -27.76 7.67
C GLY A 270 -10.58 -27.10 8.37
N VAL A 271 -11.02 -25.92 7.94
CA VAL A 271 -12.17 -25.20 8.50
C VAL A 271 -13.36 -25.33 7.56
N TYR A 272 -14.38 -26.07 7.99
CA TYR A 272 -15.55 -26.37 7.16
C TYR A 272 -16.30 -25.12 6.68
N ASP A 273 -16.41 -24.11 7.53
CA ASP A 273 -17.10 -22.85 7.17
C ASP A 273 -16.34 -22.05 6.10
N ASP A 274 -15.00 -22.04 6.16
CA ASP A 274 -14.18 -21.41 5.11
C ASP A 274 -14.39 -22.10 3.75
N VAL A 275 -14.41 -23.44 3.74
CA VAL A 275 -14.62 -24.24 2.52
C VAL A 275 -16.01 -24.00 1.94
N LYS A 276 -17.04 -23.92 2.79
CA LYS A 276 -18.42 -23.62 2.36
C LYS A 276 -18.58 -22.25 1.70
N MET A 277 -17.74 -21.29 2.07
CA MET A 277 -17.77 -19.95 1.50
C MET A 277 -17.10 -19.85 0.13
N VAL A 278 -16.18 -20.76 -0.22
CA VAL A 278 -15.46 -20.74 -1.51
C VAL A 278 -16.42 -20.71 -2.71
N PRO A 279 -17.44 -21.60 -2.82
CA PRO A 279 -18.39 -21.53 -3.93
C PRO A 279 -19.18 -20.22 -3.96
N ALA A 280 -19.49 -19.62 -2.80
CA ALA A 280 -20.21 -18.35 -2.75
C ALA A 280 -19.36 -17.21 -3.34
N PHE A 281 -18.07 -17.16 -3.02
CA PHE A 281 -17.14 -16.19 -3.62
C PHE A 281 -16.97 -16.44 -5.13
N LEU A 282 -16.75 -17.68 -5.56
CA LEU A 282 -16.58 -18.00 -6.99
C LEU A 282 -17.81 -17.60 -7.83
N LYS A 283 -19.02 -17.79 -7.32
CA LYS A 283 -20.25 -17.35 -8.01
C LYS A 283 -20.35 -15.84 -8.21
N CYS A 284 -19.64 -15.04 -7.41
CA CYS A 284 -19.57 -13.58 -7.58
C CYS A 284 -18.68 -13.17 -8.75
N PHE A 285 -17.79 -14.05 -9.23
CA PHE A 285 -16.81 -13.76 -10.27
C PHE A 285 -16.93 -14.79 -11.42
N PRO A 286 -17.99 -14.73 -12.23
CA PRO A 286 -18.32 -15.78 -13.19
C PRO A 286 -17.33 -15.92 -14.36
N ASN A 287 -16.51 -14.89 -14.63
CA ASN A 287 -15.57 -14.85 -15.76
C ASN A 287 -14.11 -15.09 -15.32
N VAL A 288 -13.87 -15.72 -14.19
CA VAL A 288 -12.52 -16.06 -13.73
C VAL A 288 -11.88 -17.07 -14.69
N GLU A 289 -10.76 -16.69 -15.27
CA GLU A 289 -9.93 -17.50 -16.17
C GLU A 289 -8.74 -18.13 -15.41
N ALA A 290 -8.22 -17.44 -14.40
CA ALA A 290 -7.13 -17.91 -13.55
C ALA A 290 -7.50 -17.81 -12.07
N LEU A 291 -7.53 -18.96 -11.39
CA LEU A 291 -7.80 -19.07 -9.96
C LEU A 291 -6.54 -19.55 -9.23
N HIS A 292 -5.98 -18.69 -8.38
CA HIS A 292 -4.84 -19.03 -7.53
C HIS A 292 -5.31 -19.34 -6.11
N ILE A 293 -5.14 -20.58 -5.66
CA ILE A 293 -5.47 -20.98 -4.29
C ILE A 293 -4.20 -21.31 -3.53
N THR A 294 -4.03 -20.66 -2.38
CA THR A 294 -2.98 -21.01 -1.41
C THR A 294 -3.64 -21.66 -0.19
N SER A 295 -3.16 -22.84 0.20
CA SER A 295 -3.59 -23.48 1.45
C SER A 295 -2.90 -22.79 2.63
N GLU A 296 -3.69 -22.32 3.59
CA GLU A 296 -3.17 -21.83 4.87
C GLU A 296 -3.19 -22.97 5.90
N LYS A 297 -2.16 -23.05 6.74
CA LYS A 297 -2.10 -24.07 7.79
C LYS A 297 -3.18 -23.78 8.84
N CYS A 298 -3.91 -24.81 9.24
CA CYS A 298 -4.76 -24.73 10.43
C CYS A 298 -3.93 -25.02 11.67
N ASP A 299 -3.91 -24.09 12.63
CA ASP A 299 -3.38 -24.35 13.98
C ASP A 299 -4.36 -25.15 14.85
N GLN A 300 -5.55 -25.47 14.33
CA GLN A 300 -6.54 -26.32 14.99
C GLN A 300 -6.70 -27.64 14.23
N LEU A 301 -6.28 -28.73 14.86
CA LEU A 301 -6.65 -30.08 14.45
C LEU A 301 -8.19 -30.19 14.43
N ALA A 302 -8.74 -30.53 13.27
CA ALA A 302 -10.15 -30.84 13.13
C ALA A 302 -10.56 -31.87 14.21
N ALA A 303 -11.68 -31.59 14.89
CA ALA A 303 -12.33 -32.57 15.75
C ALA A 303 -12.49 -33.90 14.98
N LYS A 304 -12.17 -35.01 15.65
CA LYS A 304 -12.24 -36.38 15.13
C LYS A 304 -13.49 -36.59 14.25
N PHE A 305 -13.26 -36.96 13.00
CA PHE A 305 -14.30 -37.60 12.19
C PHE A 305 -14.59 -38.97 12.79
N ASP A 306 -15.79 -39.15 13.35
CA ASP A 306 -16.29 -40.45 13.78
C ASP A 306 -16.92 -41.17 12.58
N LEU A 307 -16.13 -42.03 11.93
CA LEU A 307 -16.57 -42.93 10.86
C LEU A 307 -17.22 -44.16 11.50
N SER A 308 -18.44 -44.03 12.01
CA SER A 308 -19.22 -45.16 12.52
C SER A 308 -20.69 -45.09 12.09
N SER A 309 -20.95 -45.25 10.79
CA SER A 309 -22.27 -45.65 10.30
C SER A 309 -22.20 -46.31 8.91
N GLY A 310 -21.39 -47.36 8.80
CA GLY A 310 -21.50 -48.34 7.71
C GLY A 310 -22.39 -49.51 8.15
N LYS A 311 -23.71 -49.40 8.00
CA LYS A 311 -24.60 -50.58 8.07
C LYS A 311 -24.35 -51.45 6.84
N ARG A 312 -23.70 -52.61 7.03
CA ARG A 312 -23.70 -53.70 6.05
C ARG A 312 -25.08 -54.35 6.02
N LEU A 313 -25.76 -54.22 4.87
CA LEU A 313 -26.78 -55.14 4.41
C LEU A 313 -26.10 -56.13 3.48
N VAL A 314 -25.97 -57.40 3.88
CA VAL A 314 -26.02 -58.54 2.94
C VAL A 314 -26.70 -59.71 3.65
N SER A 315 -27.71 -60.23 2.97
CA SER A 315 -28.55 -61.39 3.25
C SER A 315 -27.84 -62.73 3.05
N SER A 316 -28.32 -63.74 3.80
CA SER A 316 -28.20 -65.21 3.63
C SER A 316 -26.82 -65.82 3.42
#